data_AF-A0A9W7R583-F1
#
_entry.id   AF-A0A9W7R583-F1
#
_cell.length_a   1.000
_cell.length_b   1.000
_cell.length_c   1.000
_cell.angle_alpha   90.00
_cell.angle_beta   90.00
_cell.angle_gamma   90.00
#
_symmetry.space_group_name_H-M   'P 1'
#
loop_
_entity.id
_entity.type
_entity.pdbx_description
1 polymer ?
#
loop_
_entity_poly.entity_id
_entity_poly.type
_entity_poly.pdbx_seq_one_letter_code
_entity_poly.pdbx_strand_id
1 'polypeptide(L)'
;MKNWKTLLLGIAMIANTSFAAPQVVDKVAAVVNNGVVLESDVDGLMQSVKLNAAQARQQLPDDATLRHQIMERLIMDQIILQMGQKMGVKISDEQLDQAIANIAKQNNMTLDQMRSRLAYDGLNYNTYRNQIRKEMIISEVRNNEVRRRITILPQEVESLAQQVGNQNDASTELNLSHILIPLPENPTSDQVNEAESQARAIVDQARNGADFGKLAIAHSADQQALNGGQMGWGRIQELPGIFAQALSTAKKGDIVGPIRSGVGFHILKVNDLRGESKNISVTEVHA
;
A
#
# COMPACT_ATOMS: atom_id res chain seq x y z
N MET A 1 -76.15 -18.58 51.79
CA MET A 1 -75.75 -17.20 51.43
C MET A 1 -74.24 -17.24 51.20
N LYS A 2 -73.77 -17.16 49.95
CA LYS A 2 -73.20 -15.93 49.33
C LYS A 2 -71.96 -15.47 50.14
N ASN A 3 -70.71 -15.56 49.69
CA ASN A 3 -70.14 -14.79 48.57
C ASN A 3 -68.79 -15.33 48.06
N TRP A 4 -68.67 -15.29 46.74
CA TRP A 4 -67.52 -15.51 45.84
C TRP A 4 -66.51 -14.34 45.94
N LYS A 5 -65.20 -14.60 45.71
CA LYS A 5 -64.25 -13.80 44.85
C LYS A 5 -62.76 -14.09 45.12
N THR A 6 -62.16 -14.80 44.16
CA THR A 6 -60.84 -14.54 43.51
C THR A 6 -59.56 -14.47 44.36
N LEU A 7 -58.63 -15.41 44.12
CA LEU A 7 -57.33 -15.13 43.46
C LEU A 7 -56.57 -16.45 43.20
N LEU A 8 -56.73 -17.03 42.00
CA LEU A 8 -55.81 -18.07 41.48
C LEU A 8 -54.73 -17.33 40.69
N LEU A 9 -53.60 -17.05 41.35
CA LEU A 9 -52.42 -16.51 40.67
C LEU A 9 -51.68 -17.68 40.00
N GLY A 10 -52.00 -17.92 38.72
CA GLY A 10 -51.24 -18.85 37.89
C GLY A 10 -49.85 -18.28 37.62
N ILE A 11 -48.82 -18.88 38.22
CA ILE A 11 -47.43 -18.62 37.87
C ILE A 11 -47.19 -19.30 36.51
N ALA A 12 -47.35 -18.53 35.43
CA ALA A 12 -46.85 -18.91 34.13
C ALA A 12 -45.31 -18.75 34.16
N MET A 13 -44.59 -19.86 34.32
CA MET A 13 -43.17 -19.91 34.01
C MET A 13 -42.99 -19.67 32.52
N ILE A 14 -42.70 -18.42 32.15
CA ILE A 14 -42.14 -18.11 30.85
C ILE A 14 -40.70 -18.63 30.90
N ALA A 15 -40.49 -19.84 30.37
CA ALA A 15 -39.16 -20.33 30.07
C ALA A 15 -38.60 -19.43 28.97
N ASN A 16 -37.85 -18.39 29.37
CA ASN A 16 -37.04 -17.62 28.44
C ASN A 16 -35.95 -18.56 27.92
N THR A 17 -36.21 -19.23 26.80
CA THR A 17 -35.15 -19.86 26.01
C THR A 17 -34.27 -18.72 25.49
N SER A 18 -33.20 -18.44 26.23
CA SER A 18 -32.18 -17.49 25.81
C SER A 18 -31.45 -18.09 24.62
N PHE A 19 -31.91 -17.75 23.41
CA PHE A 19 -31.14 -18.03 22.19
C PHE A 19 -29.96 -17.07 22.16
N ALA A 20 -28.88 -17.44 22.86
CA ALA A 20 -27.59 -16.80 22.63
C ALA A 20 -27.22 -17.11 21.18
N ALA A 21 -27.25 -16.09 20.31
CA ALA A 21 -26.75 -16.23 18.95
C ALA A 21 -25.30 -16.75 19.05
N PRO A 22 -24.91 -17.77 18.25
CA PRO A 22 -23.55 -18.28 18.27
C PRO A 22 -22.55 -17.13 18.09
N GLN A 23 -21.68 -16.93 19.08
CA GLN A 23 -20.62 -15.94 18.96
C GLN A 23 -19.65 -16.47 17.90
N VAL A 24 -19.64 -15.82 16.73
CA VAL A 24 -18.72 -16.17 15.64
C VAL A 24 -17.31 -15.87 16.16
N VAL A 25 -16.55 -16.93 16.42
CA VAL A 25 -15.14 -16.82 16.78
C VAL A 25 -14.39 -16.39 15.53
N ASP A 26 -13.63 -15.30 15.64
CA ASP A 26 -12.79 -14.82 14.57
C ASP A 26 -11.77 -15.90 14.18
N LYS A 27 -11.71 -16.22 12.89
CA LYS A 27 -10.93 -17.34 12.38
C LYS A 27 -9.52 -16.88 12.03
N VAL A 28 -8.59 -17.84 12.02
CA VAL A 28 -7.22 -17.62 11.53
C VAL A 28 -7.19 -17.79 10.02
N ALA A 29 -6.84 -16.74 9.30
CA ALA A 29 -6.65 -16.76 7.84
C ALA A 29 -5.26 -17.32 7.47
N ALA A 30 -4.23 -16.97 8.24
CA ALA A 30 -2.87 -17.51 8.09
C ALA A 30 -2.09 -17.48 9.41
N VAL A 31 -1.12 -18.39 9.54
CA VAL A 31 -0.14 -18.40 10.64
C VAL A 31 1.17 -17.85 10.10
N VAL A 32 1.75 -16.86 10.79
CA VAL A 32 2.96 -16.14 10.37
C VAL A 32 3.94 -16.10 11.54
N ASN A 33 4.98 -16.94 11.48
CA ASN A 33 5.93 -17.14 12.58
C ASN A 33 5.20 -17.43 13.91
N ASN A 34 5.29 -16.51 14.87
CA ASN A 34 4.71 -16.63 16.21
C ASN A 34 3.37 -15.89 16.35
N GLY A 35 2.77 -15.44 15.25
CA GLY A 35 1.50 -14.73 15.22
C GLY A 35 0.56 -15.25 14.14
N VAL A 36 -0.60 -14.61 14.03
CA VAL A 36 -1.66 -14.97 13.08
C VAL A 36 -2.19 -13.73 12.38
N VAL A 37 -2.65 -13.92 11.14
CA VAL A 37 -3.52 -12.97 10.42
C VAL A 37 -4.95 -13.47 10.59
N LEU A 38 -5.85 -12.63 11.10
CA LEU A 38 -7.25 -12.99 11.35
C LEU A 38 -8.10 -12.77 10.09
N GLU A 39 -9.22 -13.49 9.97
CA GLU A 39 -10.19 -13.24 8.90
C GLU A 39 -10.75 -11.81 8.96
N SER A 40 -10.95 -11.27 10.16
CA SER A 40 -11.38 -9.88 10.32
C SER A 40 -10.39 -8.85 9.77
N ASP A 41 -9.07 -9.12 9.85
CA ASP A 41 -8.04 -8.26 9.27
C ASP A 41 -8.13 -8.28 7.73
N VAL A 42 -8.34 -9.46 7.15
CA VAL A 42 -8.50 -9.66 5.70
C VAL A 42 -9.75 -8.94 5.20
N ASP A 43 -10.88 -9.14 5.86
CA ASP A 43 -12.15 -8.52 5.50
C ASP A 43 -12.10 -6.99 5.66
N GLY A 44 -11.44 -6.50 6.72
CA GLY A 44 -11.24 -5.07 6.94
C GLY A 44 -10.42 -4.42 5.82
N LEU A 45 -9.29 -5.02 5.44
CA LEU A 45 -8.47 -4.50 4.35
C LEU A 45 -9.17 -4.63 2.99
N MET A 46 -9.89 -5.74 2.77
CA MET A 46 -10.73 -5.94 1.57
C MET A 46 -11.76 -4.83 1.42
N GLN A 47 -12.47 -4.51 2.49
CA GLN A 47 -13.46 -3.44 2.48
C GLN A 47 -12.81 -2.08 2.21
N SER A 48 -11.65 -1.80 2.82
CA SER A 48 -10.90 -0.56 2.57
C SER A 48 -10.50 -0.41 1.10
N VAL A 49 -9.93 -1.47 0.51
CA VAL A 49 -9.53 -1.47 -0.91
C VAL A 49 -10.75 -1.29 -1.82
N LYS A 50 -11.86 -1.99 -1.56
CA LYS A 50 -13.11 -1.85 -2.33
C LYS A 50 -13.69 -0.43 -2.27
N LEU A 51 -13.69 0.19 -1.08
CA LEU A 51 -14.15 1.57 -0.90
C LEU A 51 -13.28 2.57 -1.66
N ASN A 52 -11.95 2.46 -1.51
CA ASN A 52 -11.01 3.33 -2.20
C ASN A 52 -11.11 3.17 -3.73
N ALA A 53 -11.22 1.94 -4.22
CA ALA A 53 -11.38 1.67 -5.63
C ALA A 53 -12.68 2.25 -6.21
N ALA A 54 -13.80 2.14 -5.47
CA ALA A 54 -15.08 2.74 -5.87
C ALA A 54 -15.00 4.26 -5.95
N GLN A 55 -14.33 4.91 -4.99
CA GLN A 55 -14.12 6.37 -4.99
C GLN A 55 -13.22 6.82 -6.16
N ALA A 56 -12.16 6.06 -6.43
CA ALA A 56 -11.21 6.33 -7.51
C ALA A 56 -11.70 5.87 -8.91
N ARG A 57 -12.86 5.19 -8.99
CA ARG A 57 -13.35 4.51 -10.21
C ARG A 57 -12.35 3.51 -10.79
N GLN A 58 -11.56 2.88 -9.93
CA GLN A 58 -10.58 1.87 -10.28
C GLN A 58 -11.25 0.50 -10.39
N GLN A 59 -10.97 -0.23 -11.47
CA GLN A 59 -11.42 -1.61 -11.61
C GLN A 59 -10.58 -2.53 -10.72
N LEU A 60 -11.25 -3.48 -10.06
CA LEU A 60 -10.62 -4.51 -9.25
C LEU A 60 -10.61 -5.86 -10.01
N PRO A 61 -9.62 -6.74 -9.74
CA PRO A 61 -9.70 -8.13 -10.16
C PRO A 61 -10.83 -8.85 -9.40
N ASP A 62 -11.01 -10.14 -9.69
CA ASP A 62 -11.96 -10.96 -8.93
C ASP A 62 -11.57 -11.04 -7.45
N ASP A 63 -12.55 -11.32 -6.60
CA ASP A 63 -12.37 -11.34 -5.14
C ASP A 63 -11.33 -12.38 -4.67
N ALA A 64 -11.11 -13.48 -5.41
CA ALA A 64 -10.12 -14.48 -5.03
C ALA A 64 -8.69 -13.96 -5.27
N THR A 65 -8.44 -13.37 -6.44
CA THR A 65 -7.16 -12.70 -6.75
C THR A 65 -6.91 -11.55 -5.79
N LEU A 66 -7.92 -10.71 -5.52
CA LEU A 66 -7.78 -9.59 -4.59
C LEU A 66 -7.50 -10.07 -3.16
N ARG A 67 -8.17 -11.14 -2.72
CA ARG A 67 -7.94 -11.73 -1.40
C ARG A 67 -6.51 -12.27 -1.28
N HIS A 68 -5.97 -12.90 -2.31
CA HIS A 68 -4.57 -13.34 -2.30
C HIS A 68 -3.61 -12.17 -2.07
N GLN A 69 -3.82 -11.05 -2.76
CA GLN A 69 -2.98 -9.85 -2.65
C GLN A 69 -3.06 -9.19 -1.26
N ILE A 70 -4.26 -9.19 -0.68
CA ILE A 70 -4.49 -8.74 0.69
C ILE A 70 -3.79 -9.66 1.69
N MET A 71 -3.85 -10.98 1.48
CA MET A 71 -3.14 -11.94 2.33
C MET A 71 -1.63 -11.72 2.29
N GLU A 72 -1.02 -11.57 1.11
CA GLU A 72 0.42 -11.28 0.98
C GLU A 72 0.80 -9.98 1.70
N ARG A 73 -0.03 -8.93 1.55
CA ARG A 73 0.17 -7.67 2.27
C ARG A 73 0.14 -7.86 3.79
N LEU A 74 -0.88 -8.52 4.32
CA LEU A 74 -1.04 -8.73 5.76
C LEU A 74 0.03 -9.66 6.34
N ILE A 75 0.46 -10.67 5.58
CA ILE A 75 1.57 -11.54 5.98
C ILE A 75 2.86 -10.71 6.12
N MET A 76 3.17 -9.86 5.13
CA MET A 76 4.35 -8.99 5.17
C MET A 76 4.28 -8.01 6.35
N ASP A 77 3.14 -7.34 6.53
CA ASP A 77 2.92 -6.41 7.64
C ASP A 77 3.10 -7.13 8.99
N GLN A 78 2.60 -8.34 9.12
CA GLN A 78 2.72 -9.17 10.32
C GLN A 78 4.17 -9.60 10.60
N ILE A 79 4.98 -9.87 9.56
CA ILE A 79 6.42 -10.17 9.71
C ILE A 79 7.17 -8.93 10.22
N ILE A 80 6.93 -7.76 9.62
CA ILE A 80 7.62 -6.51 9.98
C ILE A 80 7.21 -6.05 11.37
N LEU A 81 5.93 -6.17 11.76
CA LEU A 81 5.47 -5.86 13.11
C LEU A 81 6.14 -6.72 14.17
N GLN A 82 6.26 -8.03 13.94
CA GLN A 82 6.96 -8.94 14.85
C GLN A 82 8.44 -8.57 14.99
N MET A 83 9.09 -8.15 13.90
CA MET A 83 10.46 -7.63 13.95
C MET A 83 10.56 -6.37 14.81
N GLY A 84 9.63 -5.41 14.65
CA GLY A 84 9.55 -4.22 15.48
C GLY A 84 9.39 -4.53 16.96
N GLN A 85 8.53 -5.49 17.29
CA GLN A 85 8.37 -5.96 18.67
C GLN A 85 9.66 -6.58 19.22
N LYS A 86 10.34 -7.43 18.43
CA LYS A 86 11.61 -8.05 18.81
C LYS A 86 12.72 -7.02 19.04
N MET A 87 12.74 -5.96 18.25
CA MET A 87 13.69 -4.85 18.37
C MET A 87 13.32 -3.84 19.47
N GLY A 88 12.14 -3.98 20.10
CA GLY A 88 11.66 -3.06 21.12
C GLY A 88 11.25 -1.69 20.57
N VAL A 89 10.86 -1.59 19.30
CA VAL A 89 10.37 -0.35 18.68
C VAL A 89 9.07 0.06 19.37
N LYS A 90 9.02 1.30 19.85
CA LYS A 90 7.84 1.89 20.48
C LYS A 90 7.58 3.25 19.87
N ILE A 91 6.30 3.57 19.66
CA ILE A 91 5.83 4.88 19.23
C ILE A 91 5.21 5.55 20.45
N SER A 92 5.71 6.73 20.82
CA SER A 92 5.12 7.49 21.92
C SER A 92 3.74 8.03 21.52
N ASP A 93 2.88 8.27 22.51
CA ASP A 93 1.56 8.84 22.22
C ASP A 93 1.65 10.24 21.60
N GLU A 94 2.68 11.01 21.94
CA GLU A 94 2.94 12.32 21.34
C GLU A 94 3.27 12.20 19.84
N GLN A 95 4.15 11.28 19.46
CA GLN A 95 4.47 11.01 18.05
C GLN A 95 3.23 10.56 17.28
N LEU A 96 2.41 9.71 17.90
CA LEU A 96 1.18 9.20 17.31
C LEU A 96 0.16 10.32 17.09
N ASP A 97 -0.04 11.18 18.07
CA ASP A 97 -0.99 12.30 17.96
C ASP A 97 -0.53 13.32 16.90
N GLN A 98 0.78 13.57 16.80
CA GLN A 98 1.34 14.41 15.74
C GLN A 98 1.13 13.80 14.35
N ALA A 99 1.33 12.48 14.21
CA ALA A 99 1.07 11.78 12.94
C ALA A 99 -0.41 11.89 12.54
N ILE A 100 -1.33 11.67 13.48
CA ILE A 100 -2.77 11.79 13.22
C ILE A 100 -3.15 13.24 12.86
N ALA A 101 -2.58 14.23 13.54
CA ALA A 101 -2.79 15.64 13.21
C ALA A 101 -2.31 15.98 11.79
N ASN A 102 -1.19 15.40 11.34
CA ASN A 102 -0.70 15.57 9.98
C ASN A 102 -1.65 14.93 8.95
N ILE A 103 -2.20 13.75 9.23
CA ILE A 103 -3.21 13.11 8.36
C ILE A 103 -4.48 13.98 8.29
N ALA A 104 -4.92 14.55 9.41
CA ALA A 104 -6.05 15.48 9.46
C ALA A 104 -5.77 16.71 8.58
N LYS A 105 -4.58 17.31 8.71
CA LYS A 105 -4.16 18.45 7.90
C LYS A 105 -4.11 18.12 6.41
N GLN A 106 -3.60 16.94 6.02
CA GLN A 106 -3.58 16.48 4.62
C GLN A 106 -5.00 16.32 4.04
N ASN A 107 -5.97 15.99 4.90
CA ASN A 107 -7.38 15.89 4.54
C ASN A 107 -8.16 17.20 4.79
N ASN A 108 -7.46 18.33 4.96
CA ASN A 108 -8.04 19.65 5.17
C ASN A 108 -9.01 19.73 6.37
N MET A 109 -8.73 18.98 7.43
CA MET A 109 -9.55 18.94 8.64
C MET A 109 -8.70 19.15 9.90
N THR A 110 -9.32 19.67 10.97
CA THR A 110 -8.73 19.70 12.30
C THR A 110 -8.81 18.32 12.96
N LEU A 111 -8.06 18.12 14.06
CA LEU A 111 -8.10 16.85 14.81
C LEU A 111 -9.51 16.55 15.36
N ASP A 112 -10.22 17.55 15.86
CA ASP A 112 -11.58 17.38 16.39
C ASP A 112 -12.61 17.08 15.28
N GLN A 113 -12.44 17.68 14.11
CA GLN A 113 -13.24 17.36 12.93
C GLN A 113 -13.00 15.91 12.48
N MET A 114 -11.74 15.47 12.45
CA MET A 114 -11.39 14.09 12.13
C MET A 114 -12.03 13.11 13.13
N ARG A 115 -11.92 13.37 14.43
CA ARG A 115 -12.55 12.54 15.48
C ARG A 115 -14.07 12.44 15.30
N SER A 116 -14.71 13.57 15.02
CA SER A 116 -16.15 13.62 14.77
C SER A 116 -16.54 12.83 13.51
N ARG A 117 -15.73 12.91 12.46
CA ARG A 117 -15.92 12.15 11.22
C ARG A 117 -15.79 10.65 11.45
N LEU A 118 -14.75 10.21 12.16
CA LEU A 118 -14.55 8.80 12.51
C LEU A 118 -15.72 8.27 13.34
N ALA A 119 -16.23 9.05 14.29
CA ALA A 119 -17.41 8.67 15.07
C ALA A 119 -18.67 8.55 14.20
N TYR A 120 -18.87 9.45 13.23
CA TYR A 120 -19.95 9.37 12.27
C TYR A 120 -19.85 8.12 11.36
N ASP A 121 -18.64 7.78 10.93
CA ASP A 121 -18.36 6.57 10.13
C ASP A 121 -18.37 5.28 10.99
N GLY A 122 -18.68 5.38 12.29
CA GLY A 122 -18.80 4.24 13.21
C GLY A 122 -17.47 3.66 13.70
N LEU A 123 -16.36 4.36 13.47
CA LEU A 123 -15.01 3.92 13.85
C LEU A 123 -14.63 4.39 15.25
N ASN A 124 -14.17 3.46 16.08
CA ASN A 124 -13.65 3.78 17.40
C ASN A 124 -12.28 4.48 17.29
N TYR A 125 -12.13 5.66 17.90
CA TYR A 125 -10.91 6.45 17.81
C TYR A 125 -9.66 5.72 18.34
N ASN A 126 -9.77 4.93 19.42
CA ASN A 126 -8.62 4.16 19.92
C ASN A 126 -8.21 3.04 18.97
N THR A 127 -9.18 2.42 18.29
CA THR A 127 -8.89 1.41 17.25
C THR A 127 -8.15 2.06 16.08
N TYR A 128 -8.61 3.23 15.63
CA TYR A 128 -7.92 4.01 14.61
C TYR A 128 -6.49 4.41 15.06
N ARG A 129 -6.31 4.93 16.28
CA ARG A 129 -4.98 5.23 16.86
C ARG A 129 -4.07 4.00 16.83
N ASN A 130 -4.57 2.83 17.23
CA ASN A 130 -3.80 1.59 17.20
C ASN A 130 -3.42 1.17 15.78
N GLN A 131 -4.29 1.36 14.79
CA GLN A 131 -3.95 1.10 13.39
C GLN A 131 -2.82 2.01 12.91
N ILE A 132 -2.91 3.32 13.15
CA ILE A 132 -1.84 4.26 12.80
C ILE A 132 -0.54 3.91 13.52
N ARG A 133 -0.61 3.47 14.79
CA ARG A 133 0.56 3.00 15.52
C ARG A 133 1.23 1.80 14.84
N LYS A 134 0.46 0.82 14.37
CA LYS A 134 0.98 -0.33 13.61
C LYS A 134 1.71 0.14 12.34
N GLU A 135 1.08 1.01 11.55
CA GLU A 135 1.69 1.57 10.33
C GLU A 135 3.00 2.32 10.61
N MET A 136 3.06 3.09 11.69
CA MET A 136 4.27 3.79 12.11
C MET A 136 5.40 2.82 12.50
N ILE A 137 5.10 1.76 13.25
CA ILE A 137 6.08 0.71 13.59
C ILE A 137 6.60 0.04 12.31
N ILE A 138 5.71 -0.34 11.40
CA ILE A 138 6.08 -0.97 10.12
C ILE A 138 7.00 -0.04 9.33
N SER A 139 6.64 1.23 9.21
CA SER A 139 7.42 2.24 8.50
C SER A 139 8.82 2.41 9.12
N GLU A 140 8.90 2.55 10.44
CA GLU A 140 10.17 2.73 11.15
C GLU A 140 11.10 1.52 10.97
N VAL A 141 10.59 0.31 11.18
CA VAL A 141 11.37 -0.93 11.03
C VAL A 141 11.87 -1.09 9.60
N ARG A 142 10.98 -0.93 8.62
CA ARG A 142 11.33 -1.03 7.20
C ARG A 142 12.41 -0.02 6.81
N ASN A 143 12.25 1.24 7.20
CA ASN A 143 13.23 2.30 6.88
C ASN A 143 14.58 2.03 7.53
N ASN A 144 14.59 1.59 8.79
CA ASN A 144 15.81 1.28 9.52
C ASN A 144 16.57 0.10 8.89
N GLU A 145 15.85 -1.00 8.62
CA GLU A 145 16.45 -2.21 8.05
C GLU A 145 16.90 -2.03 6.60
N VAL A 146 16.19 -1.24 5.79
CA VAL A 146 16.66 -0.86 4.44
C VAL A 146 17.93 -0.03 4.53
N ARG A 147 17.95 1.04 5.36
CA ARG A 147 19.12 1.91 5.51
C ARG A 147 20.36 1.15 5.97
N ARG A 148 20.22 0.16 6.86
CA ARG A 148 21.32 -0.68 7.33
C ARG A 148 21.96 -1.55 6.23
N ARG A 149 21.19 -1.90 5.19
CA ARG A 149 21.65 -2.78 4.11
C ARG A 149 22.18 -2.02 2.89
N ILE A 150 21.96 -0.70 2.81
CA ILE A 150 22.52 0.13 1.73
C ILE A 150 24.04 0.19 1.92
N THR A 151 24.77 -0.27 0.90
CA THR A 151 26.24 -0.18 0.82
C THR A 151 26.60 0.79 -0.29
N ILE A 152 27.47 1.76 0.00
CA ILE A 152 27.93 2.76 -0.96
C ILE A 152 29.42 2.51 -1.21
N LEU A 153 29.79 2.23 -2.45
CA LEU A 153 31.19 2.07 -2.83
C LEU A 153 31.82 3.45 -3.09
N PRO A 154 33.00 3.78 -2.55
CA PRO A 154 33.61 5.10 -2.76
C PRO A 154 33.79 5.46 -4.25
N GLN A 155 34.14 4.47 -5.07
CA GLN A 155 34.32 4.65 -6.51
C GLN A 155 33.00 4.96 -7.24
N GLU A 156 31.86 4.48 -6.73
CA GLU A 156 30.53 4.75 -7.28
C GLU A 156 30.15 6.22 -7.11
N VAL A 157 30.46 6.80 -5.94
CA VAL A 157 30.20 8.23 -5.67
C VAL A 157 31.02 9.13 -6.59
N GLU A 158 32.32 8.85 -6.74
CA GLU A 158 33.20 9.63 -7.61
C GLU A 158 32.78 9.52 -9.08
N SER A 159 32.48 8.29 -9.54
CA SER A 159 32.01 8.06 -10.92
C SER A 159 30.70 8.78 -11.20
N LEU A 160 29.75 8.75 -10.25
CA LEU A 160 28.48 9.46 -10.39
C LEU A 160 28.68 10.98 -10.37
N ALA A 161 29.55 11.52 -9.52
CA ALA A 161 29.85 12.95 -9.45
C ALA A 161 30.40 13.50 -10.78
N GLN A 162 31.28 12.74 -11.44
CA GLN A 162 31.81 13.09 -12.76
C GLN A 162 30.74 13.00 -13.87
N GLN A 163 29.79 12.07 -13.74
CA GLN A 163 28.70 11.90 -14.71
C GLN A 163 27.63 13.01 -14.60
N VAL A 164 27.25 13.39 -13.38
CA VAL A 164 26.19 14.38 -13.14
C VAL A 164 26.60 15.79 -13.57
N GLY A 165 27.90 16.14 -13.50
CA GLY A 165 28.42 17.43 -13.98
C GLY A 165 28.16 17.72 -15.47
N ASN A 166 27.79 16.70 -16.26
CA ASN A 166 27.58 16.78 -17.71
C ASN A 166 26.12 16.64 -18.15
N GLN A 167 25.16 16.47 -17.24
CA GLN A 167 23.74 16.33 -17.59
C GLN A 167 22.98 17.65 -17.47
N ASN A 168 22.42 18.13 -18.58
CA ASN A 168 21.50 19.26 -18.60
C ASN A 168 20.14 18.84 -18.00
N ASP A 169 19.58 19.70 -17.13
CA ASP A 169 18.29 19.55 -16.48
C ASP A 169 17.12 19.54 -17.48
N ALA A 170 16.83 18.39 -18.05
CA ALA A 170 15.56 18.16 -18.72
C ALA A 170 14.45 18.04 -17.64
N SER A 171 13.67 19.11 -17.49
CA SER A 171 12.61 19.28 -16.48
C SER A 171 11.32 18.49 -16.78
N THR A 172 11.43 17.36 -17.50
CA THR A 172 10.26 16.53 -17.82
C THR A 172 9.86 15.70 -16.59
N GLU A 173 8.64 15.94 -16.12
CA GLU A 173 8.00 15.13 -15.09
C GLU A 173 7.05 14.13 -15.75
N LEU A 174 7.12 12.89 -15.27
CA LEU A 174 6.27 11.79 -15.72
C LEU A 174 5.34 11.38 -14.60
N ASN A 175 4.08 11.12 -14.93
CA ASN A 175 3.18 10.38 -14.07
C ASN A 175 3.21 8.90 -14.48
N LEU A 176 3.62 8.02 -13.57
CA LEU A 176 3.82 6.60 -13.87
C LEU A 176 2.96 5.68 -12.99
N SER A 177 2.58 4.54 -13.57
CA SER A 177 2.15 3.36 -12.83
C SER A 177 3.14 2.22 -13.05
N HIS A 178 3.29 1.35 -12.05
CA HIS A 178 4.31 0.31 -12.00
C HIS A 178 3.75 -1.05 -11.61
N ILE A 179 4.30 -2.10 -12.21
CA ILE A 179 4.10 -3.50 -11.84
C ILE A 179 5.47 -4.14 -11.66
N LEU A 180 5.65 -4.85 -10.54
CA LEU A 180 6.81 -5.69 -10.27
C LEU A 180 6.39 -7.16 -10.27
N ILE A 181 7.01 -7.96 -11.13
CA ILE A 181 6.99 -9.42 -11.03
C ILE A 181 8.26 -9.85 -10.29
N PRO A 182 8.13 -10.34 -9.05
CA PRO A 182 9.27 -10.50 -8.16
C PRO A 182 10.16 -11.67 -8.58
N LEU A 183 11.46 -11.54 -8.34
CA LEU A 183 12.41 -12.65 -8.36
C LEU A 183 13.19 -12.69 -7.03
N PRO A 184 13.55 -13.88 -6.53
CA PRO A 184 14.49 -14.00 -5.42
C PRO A 184 15.88 -13.52 -5.83
N GLU A 185 16.74 -13.19 -4.86
CA GLU A 185 18.10 -12.67 -5.10
C GLU A 185 18.96 -13.59 -5.99
N ASN A 186 18.78 -14.91 -5.86
CA ASN A 186 19.46 -15.92 -6.66
C ASN A 186 18.42 -16.85 -7.32
N PRO A 187 17.79 -16.42 -8.43
CA PRO A 187 16.73 -17.18 -9.06
C PRO A 187 17.30 -18.32 -9.90
N THR A 188 16.57 -19.43 -9.94
CA THR A 188 16.81 -20.52 -10.90
C THR A 188 16.38 -20.10 -12.31
N SER A 189 16.91 -20.78 -13.34
CA SER A 189 16.51 -20.52 -14.73
C SER A 189 14.99 -20.66 -14.94
N ASP A 190 14.36 -21.64 -14.29
CA ASP A 190 12.92 -21.85 -14.39
C ASP A 190 12.14 -20.67 -13.80
N GLN A 191 12.55 -20.18 -12.62
CA GLN A 191 11.93 -18.98 -12.01
C GLN A 191 12.09 -17.73 -12.88
N VAL A 192 13.26 -17.55 -13.49
CA VAL A 192 13.47 -16.41 -14.42
C VAL A 192 12.55 -16.53 -15.63
N ASN A 193 12.46 -17.71 -16.25
CA ASN A 193 11.64 -17.94 -17.42
C ASN A 193 10.14 -17.77 -17.11
N GLU A 194 9.69 -18.26 -15.96
CA GLU A 194 8.31 -18.12 -15.50
C GLU A 194 7.96 -16.64 -15.27
N ALA A 195 8.79 -15.92 -14.52
CA ALA A 195 8.59 -14.50 -14.24
C ALA A 195 8.65 -13.64 -15.53
N GLU A 196 9.54 -13.98 -16.46
CA GLU A 196 9.62 -13.29 -17.75
C GLU A 196 8.38 -13.55 -18.61
N SER A 197 7.93 -14.82 -18.68
CA SER A 197 6.73 -15.21 -19.41
C SER A 197 5.50 -14.49 -18.86
N GLN A 198 5.35 -14.44 -17.53
CA GLN A 198 4.28 -13.70 -16.88
C GLN A 198 4.37 -12.19 -17.18
N ALA A 199 5.56 -11.60 -17.06
CA ALA A 199 5.75 -10.18 -17.32
C ALA A 199 5.43 -9.81 -18.78
N ARG A 200 5.83 -10.64 -19.75
CA ARG A 200 5.49 -10.47 -21.17
C ARG A 200 3.98 -10.54 -21.40
N ALA A 201 3.30 -11.52 -20.80
CA ALA A 201 1.84 -11.64 -20.89
C ALA A 201 1.11 -10.39 -20.34
N ILE A 202 1.59 -9.81 -19.25
CA ILE A 202 1.03 -8.57 -18.67
C ILE A 202 1.28 -7.38 -19.60
N VAL A 203 2.47 -7.25 -20.18
CA VAL A 203 2.78 -6.21 -21.17
C VAL A 203 1.86 -6.32 -22.38
N ASP A 204 1.64 -7.54 -22.89
CA ASP A 204 0.75 -7.78 -24.03
C ASP A 204 -0.70 -7.41 -23.70
N GLN A 205 -1.20 -7.80 -22.54
CA GLN A 205 -2.53 -7.40 -22.08
C GLN A 205 -2.65 -5.87 -21.94
N ALA A 206 -1.66 -5.22 -21.35
CA ALA A 206 -1.64 -3.77 -21.17
C ALA A 206 -1.61 -3.02 -22.52
N ARG A 207 -0.83 -3.50 -23.50
CA ARG A 207 -0.79 -2.95 -24.86
C ARG A 207 -2.09 -3.17 -25.64
N ASN A 208 -2.80 -4.26 -25.35
CA ASN A 208 -4.12 -4.54 -25.90
C ASN A 208 -5.26 -3.76 -25.19
N GLY A 209 -4.93 -2.82 -24.30
CA GLY A 209 -5.90 -1.91 -23.68
C GLY A 209 -6.51 -2.40 -22.38
N ALA A 210 -5.97 -3.47 -21.77
CA ALA A 210 -6.39 -3.87 -20.42
C ALA A 210 -6.11 -2.75 -19.40
N ASP A 211 -6.95 -2.65 -18.37
CA ASP A 211 -6.76 -1.68 -17.29
C ASP A 211 -5.48 -1.99 -16.50
N PHE A 212 -4.50 -1.10 -16.59
CA PHE A 212 -3.19 -1.30 -15.97
C PHE A 212 -3.27 -1.30 -14.44
N GLY A 213 -4.16 -0.49 -13.85
CA GLY A 213 -4.36 -0.49 -12.40
C GLY A 213 -4.90 -1.83 -11.91
N LYS A 214 -5.81 -2.45 -12.67
CA LYS A 214 -6.33 -3.79 -12.38
C LYS A 214 -5.22 -4.84 -12.47
N LEU A 215 -4.38 -4.77 -13.51
CA LEU A 215 -3.22 -5.65 -13.65
C LEU A 215 -2.22 -5.48 -12.50
N ALA A 216 -1.99 -4.25 -12.05
CA ALA A 216 -1.13 -3.96 -10.92
C ALA A 216 -1.68 -4.56 -9.62
N ILE A 217 -2.97 -4.36 -9.34
CA ILE A 217 -3.61 -4.96 -8.16
C ILE A 217 -3.55 -6.48 -8.24
N ALA A 218 -3.69 -7.08 -9.41
CA ALA A 218 -3.73 -8.53 -9.58
C ALA A 218 -2.36 -9.21 -9.46
N HIS A 219 -1.29 -8.56 -9.92
CA HIS A 219 -0.01 -9.24 -10.16
C HIS A 219 1.22 -8.55 -9.56
N SER A 220 1.14 -7.28 -9.21
CA SER A 220 2.31 -6.57 -8.72
C SER A 220 2.66 -7.00 -7.30
N ALA A 221 3.94 -7.26 -7.06
CA ALA A 221 4.48 -7.49 -5.71
C ALA A 221 5.05 -6.21 -5.08
N ASP A 222 4.87 -5.05 -5.70
CA ASP A 222 5.32 -3.77 -5.17
C ASP A 222 4.37 -3.23 -4.08
N GLN A 223 4.82 -2.22 -3.33
CA GLN A 223 4.01 -1.65 -2.25
C GLN A 223 2.78 -0.87 -2.74
N GLN A 224 2.79 -0.42 -4.00
CA GLN A 224 1.69 0.34 -4.60
C GLN A 224 0.67 -0.55 -5.32
N ALA A 225 0.86 -1.88 -5.32
CA ALA A 225 0.01 -2.85 -6.02
C ALA A 225 -1.48 -2.63 -5.75
N LEU A 226 -1.88 -2.63 -4.46
CA LEU A 226 -3.28 -2.43 -4.03
C LEU A 226 -3.84 -1.04 -4.35
N ASN A 227 -2.98 -0.08 -4.68
CA ASN A 227 -3.32 1.27 -5.13
C ASN A 227 -3.21 1.43 -6.66
N GLY A 228 -3.29 0.33 -7.41
CA GLY A 228 -3.21 0.35 -8.88
C GLY A 228 -1.79 0.60 -9.41
N GLY A 229 -0.77 0.34 -8.61
CA GLY A 229 0.63 0.55 -8.96
C GLY A 229 1.00 2.03 -9.14
N GLN A 230 0.20 2.97 -8.62
CA GLN A 230 0.40 4.39 -8.87
C GLN A 230 1.64 4.92 -8.13
N MET A 231 2.61 5.44 -8.89
CA MET A 231 3.78 6.13 -8.36
C MET A 231 3.57 7.64 -8.26
N GLY A 232 2.69 8.20 -9.08
CA GLY A 232 2.43 9.63 -9.15
C GLY A 232 3.43 10.36 -10.05
N TRP A 233 3.54 11.67 -9.87
CA TRP A 233 4.43 12.55 -10.64
C TRP A 233 5.85 12.52 -10.06
N GLY A 234 6.84 12.31 -10.92
CA GLY A 234 8.26 12.36 -10.56
C GLY A 234 9.14 12.73 -11.74
N ARG A 235 10.37 13.17 -11.47
CA ARG A 235 11.34 13.49 -12.54
C ARG A 235 11.99 12.21 -13.05
N ILE A 236 12.32 12.18 -14.35
CA ILE A 236 13.04 11.02 -14.93
C ILE A 236 14.37 10.75 -14.20
N GLN A 237 15.02 11.81 -13.72
CA GLN A 237 16.29 11.74 -12.97
C GLN A 237 16.16 11.10 -11.58
N GLU A 238 14.96 11.11 -11.00
CA GLU A 238 14.69 10.49 -9.69
C GLU A 238 14.43 8.98 -9.80
N LEU A 239 14.28 8.47 -11.02
CA LEU A 239 14.04 7.06 -11.29
C LEU A 239 15.36 6.30 -11.46
N PRO A 240 15.39 5.00 -11.13
CA PRO A 240 16.52 4.13 -11.43
C PRO A 240 16.97 4.24 -12.90
N GLY A 241 18.27 4.33 -13.14
CA GLY A 241 18.84 4.54 -14.49
C GLY A 241 18.42 3.48 -15.52
N ILE A 242 18.12 2.26 -15.06
CA ILE A 242 17.58 1.17 -15.91
C ILE A 242 16.22 1.52 -16.55
N PHE A 243 15.47 2.48 -15.97
CA PHE A 243 14.21 2.97 -16.52
C PHE A 243 14.40 4.23 -17.37
N ALA A 244 15.33 5.11 -16.97
CA ALA A 244 15.55 6.40 -17.63
C ALA A 244 15.78 6.23 -19.15
N GLN A 245 16.58 5.24 -19.55
CA GLN A 245 16.82 4.95 -20.96
C GLN A 245 15.52 4.63 -21.72
N ALA A 246 14.67 3.78 -21.15
CA ALA A 246 13.44 3.33 -21.78
C ALA A 246 12.32 4.38 -21.71
N LEU A 247 12.36 5.28 -20.73
CA LEU A 247 11.39 6.37 -20.55
C LEU A 247 11.73 7.63 -21.37
N SER A 248 12.99 7.81 -21.75
CA SER A 248 13.45 8.99 -22.52
C SER A 248 12.69 9.21 -23.85
N THR A 249 12.23 8.13 -24.47
CA THR A 249 11.49 8.15 -25.74
C THR A 249 10.01 7.80 -25.58
N ALA A 250 9.55 7.55 -24.34
CA ALA A 250 8.20 7.11 -24.06
C ALA A 250 7.21 8.27 -24.15
N LYS A 251 6.03 7.96 -24.69
CA LYS A 251 4.90 8.88 -24.85
C LYS A 251 3.78 8.54 -23.88
N LYS A 252 2.82 9.45 -23.76
CA LYS A 252 1.63 9.24 -22.93
C LYS A 252 0.88 8.01 -23.41
N GLY A 253 0.60 7.10 -22.49
CA GLY A 253 -0.07 5.83 -22.76
C GLY A 253 0.88 4.66 -23.04
N ASP A 254 2.18 4.91 -23.22
CA ASP A 254 3.13 3.84 -23.55
C ASP A 254 3.32 2.86 -22.39
N ILE A 255 3.50 1.59 -22.76
CA ILE A 255 3.87 0.49 -21.87
C ILE A 255 5.34 0.14 -22.09
N VAL A 256 6.14 0.38 -21.07
CA VAL A 256 7.58 0.18 -21.06
C VAL A 256 7.92 -1.10 -20.30
N GLY A 257 8.72 -1.97 -20.93
CA GLY A 257 9.18 -3.23 -20.36
C GLY A 257 8.80 -4.47 -21.17
N PRO A 258 9.02 -5.67 -20.61
CA PRO A 258 9.51 -5.91 -19.24
C PRO A 258 11.01 -5.57 -19.08
N ILE A 259 11.38 -4.86 -18.01
CA ILE A 259 12.76 -4.47 -17.68
C ILE A 259 13.27 -5.36 -16.54
N ARG A 260 14.37 -6.07 -16.74
CA ARG A 260 14.97 -6.93 -15.71
C ARG A 260 15.84 -6.14 -14.73
N SER A 261 15.70 -6.43 -13.43
CA SER A 261 16.58 -5.97 -12.36
C SER A 261 16.94 -7.12 -11.40
N GLY A 262 17.66 -6.82 -10.32
CA GLY A 262 17.94 -7.78 -9.26
C GLY A 262 16.72 -8.21 -8.44
N VAL A 263 15.63 -7.43 -8.45
CA VAL A 263 14.40 -7.75 -7.69
C VAL A 263 13.30 -8.37 -8.55
N GLY A 264 13.49 -8.48 -9.86
CA GLY A 264 12.50 -9.05 -10.78
C GLY A 264 12.38 -8.36 -12.12
N PHE A 265 11.17 -8.43 -12.69
CA PHE A 265 10.81 -7.74 -13.93
C PHE A 265 9.87 -6.58 -13.65
N HIS A 266 10.19 -5.43 -14.20
CA HIS A 266 9.43 -4.19 -14.04
C HIS A 266 8.67 -3.85 -15.31
N ILE A 267 7.43 -3.40 -15.15
CA ILE A 267 6.59 -2.90 -16.23
C ILE A 267 6.07 -1.53 -15.80
N LEU A 268 6.23 -0.54 -16.66
CA LEU A 268 5.80 0.82 -16.39
C LEU A 268 4.76 1.26 -17.42
N LYS A 269 3.75 2.00 -16.96
CA LYS A 269 2.82 2.72 -17.83
C LYS A 269 3.03 4.22 -17.66
N VAL A 270 3.18 4.93 -18.77
CA VAL A 270 3.23 6.39 -18.76
C VAL A 270 1.82 6.94 -18.76
N ASN A 271 1.34 7.34 -17.58
CA ASN A 271 -0.02 7.87 -17.41
C ASN A 271 -0.13 9.29 -17.98
N ASP A 272 0.89 10.11 -17.75
CA ASP A 272 0.95 11.48 -18.24
C ASP A 272 2.38 12.01 -18.29
N LEU A 273 2.58 13.10 -19.05
CA LEU A 273 3.86 13.80 -19.14
C LEU A 273 3.60 15.31 -19.06
N ARG A 274 4.45 16.03 -18.33
CA ARG A 274 4.46 17.50 -18.34
C ARG A 274 5.90 18.01 -18.41
N GLY A 275 6.10 19.11 -19.14
CA GLY A 275 7.36 19.84 -19.22
C GLY A 275 7.18 21.27 -18.72
N GLU A 276 8.27 21.86 -18.24
CA GLU A 276 8.41 23.17 -17.58
C GLU A 276 7.99 23.25 -16.10
N SER A 277 8.97 23.06 -15.21
CA SER A 277 9.18 24.09 -14.19
C SER A 277 10.18 25.10 -14.77
N LYS A 278 9.73 26.33 -15.03
CA LYS A 278 10.61 27.46 -15.38
C LYS A 278 11.73 27.54 -14.35
N ASN A 279 12.99 27.47 -14.79
CA ASN A 279 14.12 27.81 -13.93
C ASN A 279 13.91 29.22 -13.38
N ILE A 280 14.02 29.39 -12.06
CA ILE A 280 13.95 30.72 -11.44
C ILE A 280 15.23 31.45 -11.83
N SER A 281 15.14 32.35 -12.81
CA SER A 281 16.23 33.25 -13.15
C SER A 281 16.36 34.30 -12.05
N VAL A 282 17.36 34.16 -11.18
CA VAL A 282 17.76 35.20 -10.23
C VAL A 282 18.72 36.14 -10.95
N THR A 283 18.30 37.38 -11.16
CA THR A 283 19.19 38.43 -11.68
C THR A 283 19.98 39.02 -10.52
N GLU A 284 21.27 38.74 -10.44
CA GLU A 284 22.16 39.38 -9.47
C GLU A 284 22.66 40.72 -10.03
N VAL A 285 22.38 41.82 -9.32
CA VAL A 285 22.99 43.13 -9.59
C VAL A 285 24.23 43.28 -8.72
N HIS A 286 25.38 43.47 -9.34
CA HIS A 286 26.62 43.83 -8.63
C HIS A 286 26.58 45.33 -8.34
N ALA A 287 26.71 45.71 -7.06
CA ALA A 287 26.82 47.09 -6.60
C ALA A 287 28.25 47.63 -6.72
#